data_AF-A0A914D9D7-F1
#
_entry.id   AF-A0A914D9D7-F1
#
_cell.length_a   1.000
_cell.length_b   1.000
_cell.length_c   1.000
_cell.angle_alpha   90.00
_cell.angle_beta   90.00
_cell.angle_gamma   90.00
#
_symmetry.space_group_name_H-M   'P 1'
#
loop_
_entity.id
_entity.type
_entity.pdbx_description
1 polymer ?
#
loop_
_entity_poly.entity_id
_entity_poly.type
_entity_poly.pdbx_seq_one_letter_code
_entity_poly.pdbx_strand_id
1 'polypeptide(L)'
;MEIMPDGIIKKRNSRLNLVDLAGSERQRDTGAEGERLNEAIDVNQSLSVLARVIRSISTPQRFISFRDSQLTQLLKDSLGGNARTMTIVNVHPNRKYFDNTNSSLDFANNLKNVKNKAKINEALSADKIETWMKKIQAQEMEIKRLNEKLAQKGMLLRLSVT
;
A
#
# COMPACT_ATOMS: atom_id res chain seq x y z
N MET A 1 -18.32 -8.13 12.55
CA MET A 1 -17.81 -9.30 13.30
C MET A 1 -18.76 -10.43 12.98
N GLU A 2 -18.24 -11.53 12.47
CA GLU A 2 -19.04 -12.70 12.07
C GLU A 2 -18.58 -13.88 12.94
N ILE A 3 -19.51 -14.56 13.60
CA ILE A 3 -19.22 -15.75 14.40
C ILE A 3 -19.53 -16.96 13.51
N MET A 4 -18.50 -17.77 13.26
CA MET A 4 -18.59 -18.97 12.44
C MET A 4 -19.15 -20.14 13.26
N PRO A 5 -19.75 -21.17 12.61
CA PRO A 5 -20.32 -22.33 13.30
C PRO A 5 -19.35 -23.12 14.17
N ASP A 6 -18.04 -23.04 13.89
CA ASP A 6 -16.96 -23.66 14.66
C ASP A 6 -16.55 -22.84 15.91
N GLY A 7 -17.19 -21.70 16.14
CA GLY A 7 -16.87 -20.76 17.22
C GLY A 7 -15.73 -19.79 16.86
N ILE A 8 -15.24 -19.80 15.62
CA ILE A 8 -14.24 -18.83 15.17
C ILE A 8 -14.90 -17.50 14.88
N ILE A 9 -14.33 -16.45 15.42
CA ILE A 9 -14.72 -15.08 15.17
C ILE A 9 -13.89 -14.55 14.01
N LYS A 10 -14.60 -14.07 12.99
CA LYS A 10 -14.03 -13.42 11.81
C LYS A 10 -14.23 -11.92 11.93
N LYS A 11 -13.13 -11.19 12.11
CA LYS A 11 -13.14 -9.73 12.25
C LYS A 11 -12.49 -9.08 11.04
N ARG A 12 -13.27 -8.24 10.35
CA ARG A 12 -12.77 -7.35 9.31
C ARG A 12 -12.45 -6.00 9.90
N ASN A 13 -11.31 -5.43 9.53
CA ASN A 13 -10.93 -4.07 9.88
C ASN A 13 -10.66 -3.27 8.60
N SER A 14 -11.05 -2.01 8.57
CA SER A 14 -10.72 -1.09 7.49
C SER A 14 -10.06 0.15 8.07
N ARG A 15 -9.14 0.74 7.29
CA ARG A 15 -8.53 2.03 7.59
C ARG A 15 -8.79 2.95 6.42
N LEU A 16 -9.28 4.15 6.70
CA LEU A 16 -9.40 5.24 5.74
C LEU A 16 -8.46 6.35 6.19
N ASN A 17 -7.50 6.69 5.33
CA ASN A 17 -6.59 7.80 5.56
C ASN A 17 -7.00 8.95 4.63
N LEU A 18 -7.36 10.09 5.20
CA LEU A 18 -7.56 11.34 4.48
C LEU A 18 -6.35 12.23 4.79
N VAL A 19 -5.55 12.52 3.77
CA VAL A 19 -4.26 13.20 3.93
C VAL A 19 -4.30 14.47 3.11
N ASP A 20 -4.14 15.60 3.80
CA ASP A 20 -3.89 16.90 3.18
C ASP A 20 -2.38 17.17 3.19
N LEU A 21 -1.84 17.51 2.02
CA LEU A 21 -0.40 17.74 1.86
C LEU A 21 -0.14 19.24 1.78
N ALA A 22 0.99 19.66 2.34
CA ALA A 22 1.46 21.02 2.19
C ALA A 22 1.73 21.38 0.71
N GLY A 23 1.84 22.69 0.45
CA GLY A 23 2.16 23.22 -0.87
C GLY A 23 3.48 22.67 -1.43
N SER A 24 3.49 22.37 -2.73
CA SER A 24 4.66 21.85 -3.45
C SER A 24 5.49 22.94 -4.14
N GLU A 25 5.19 24.20 -3.88
CA GLU A 25 5.88 25.36 -4.43
C GLU A 25 7.32 25.45 -3.94
N ARG A 26 8.17 26.03 -4.79
CA ARG A 26 9.58 26.22 -4.46
C ARG A 26 9.70 27.35 -3.45
N GLN A 27 10.60 27.17 -2.49
CA GLN A 27 10.85 28.16 -1.43
C GLN A 27 11.14 29.57 -1.96
N ARG A 28 11.89 29.65 -3.05
CA ARG A 28 12.21 30.93 -3.72
C ARG A 28 10.97 31.70 -4.19
N ASP A 29 9.84 31.03 -4.36
CA ASP A 29 8.57 31.62 -4.82
C ASP A 29 7.72 32.11 -3.63
N THR A 30 8.10 31.76 -2.39
CA THR A 30 7.32 32.05 -1.16
C THR A 30 7.69 33.36 -0.48
N GLY A 31 8.90 33.89 -0.75
CA GLY A 31 9.42 35.07 -0.05
C GLY A 31 9.62 34.86 1.46
N ALA A 32 9.71 33.62 1.93
CA ALA A 32 9.92 33.30 3.34
C ALA A 32 11.34 33.65 3.79
N GLU A 33 11.45 34.32 4.94
CA GLU A 33 12.72 34.71 5.58
C GLU A 33 12.76 34.26 7.04
N GLY A 34 13.96 34.14 7.62
CA GLY A 34 14.15 33.79 9.03
C GLY A 34 13.57 32.43 9.40
N GLU A 35 12.83 32.33 10.50
CA GLU A 35 12.24 31.06 10.97
C GLU A 35 11.24 30.46 9.99
N ARG A 36 10.51 31.28 9.21
CA ARG A 36 9.61 30.80 8.15
C ARG A 36 10.36 30.12 7.02
N LEU A 37 11.61 30.51 6.77
CA LEU A 37 12.44 29.83 5.78
C LEU A 37 12.78 28.41 6.27
N ASN A 38 13.14 28.25 7.55
CA ASN A 38 13.42 26.94 8.13
C ASN A 38 12.20 26.01 8.09
N GLU A 39 11.01 26.52 8.43
CA GLU A 39 9.77 25.76 8.30
C GLU A 39 9.51 25.34 6.84
N ALA A 40 9.68 26.27 5.90
CA ALA A 40 9.53 25.98 4.48
C ALA A 40 10.57 24.95 3.97
N ILE A 41 11.73 24.80 4.63
CA ILE A 41 12.74 23.76 4.32
C ILE A 41 12.21 22.40 4.73
N ASP A 42 11.75 22.28 5.97
CA ASP A 42 11.29 21.01 6.54
C ASP A 42 10.04 20.49 5.81
N VAL A 43 9.10 21.39 5.48
CA VAL A 43 7.90 21.06 4.69
C VAL A 43 8.31 20.48 3.33
N ASN A 44 9.17 21.17 2.60
CA ASN A 44 9.60 20.75 1.27
C ASN A 44 10.48 19.50 1.29
N GLN A 45 11.20 19.24 2.39
CA GLN A 45 11.96 18.01 2.56
C GLN A 45 11.03 16.80 2.54
N SER A 46 9.90 16.84 3.28
CA SER A 46 8.96 15.71 3.32
C SER A 46 8.35 15.40 1.95
N LEU A 47 7.98 16.43 1.19
CA LEU A 47 7.42 16.29 -0.17
C LEU A 47 8.47 15.83 -1.19
N SER A 48 9.72 16.29 -1.05
CA SER A 48 10.83 15.83 -1.88
C SER A 48 11.15 14.35 -1.67
N VAL A 49 11.13 13.89 -0.41
CA VAL A 49 11.28 12.47 -0.06
C VAL A 49 10.12 11.66 -0.62
N LEU A 50 8.88 12.15 -0.52
CA LEU A 50 7.70 11.51 -1.12
C LEU A 50 7.86 11.33 -2.64
N ALA A 51 8.23 12.40 -3.36
CA ALA A 51 8.46 12.33 -4.80
C ALA A 51 9.57 11.36 -5.18
N ARG A 52 10.66 11.28 -4.38
CA ARG A 52 11.73 10.30 -4.57
C ARG A 52 11.21 8.87 -4.38
N VAL A 53 10.47 8.60 -3.31
CA VAL A 53 9.87 7.28 -3.03
C VAL A 53 8.97 6.82 -4.19
N ILE A 54 8.12 7.69 -4.71
CA ILE A 54 7.22 7.37 -5.83
C ILE A 54 8.00 7.01 -7.10
N ARG A 55 9.06 7.76 -7.43
CA ARG A 55 9.94 7.44 -8.55
C ARG A 55 10.69 6.11 -8.35
N SER A 56 11.16 5.85 -7.12
CA SER A 56 11.80 4.59 -6.76
C SER A 56 10.87 3.39 -6.85
N ILE A 57 9.58 3.54 -6.55
CA ILE A 57 8.58 2.47 -6.72
C ILE A 57 8.27 2.23 -8.21
N SER A 58 8.26 3.30 -9.00
CA SER A 58 7.94 3.23 -10.43
C SER A 58 9.07 2.62 -11.27
N THR A 59 10.25 2.43 -10.67
CA THR A 59 11.41 1.79 -11.28
C THR A 59 11.76 0.50 -10.52
N PRO A 60 12.38 -0.51 -11.16
CA PRO A 60 12.77 -1.75 -10.49
C PRO A 60 14.00 -1.54 -9.60
N GLN A 61 13.83 -0.81 -8.50
CA GLN A 61 14.84 -0.63 -7.46
C GLN A 61 14.70 -1.74 -6.40
N ARG A 62 15.84 -2.25 -5.90
CA ARG A 62 15.83 -3.29 -4.83
C ARG A 62 15.38 -2.73 -3.47
N PHE A 63 15.58 -1.44 -3.23
CA PHE A 63 15.30 -0.81 -1.94
C PHE A 63 14.62 0.54 -2.11
N ILE A 64 13.61 0.81 -1.28
CA ILE A 64 12.85 2.07 -1.26
C ILE A 64 12.95 2.66 0.14
N SER A 65 13.54 3.85 0.24
CA SER A 65 13.81 4.54 1.51
C SER A 65 12.60 5.26 2.09
N PHE A 66 11.55 4.52 2.48
CA PHE A 66 10.39 5.10 3.16
C PHE A 66 10.73 5.77 4.50
N ARG A 67 11.87 5.44 5.12
CA ARG A 67 12.25 5.92 6.46
C ARG A 67 12.78 7.35 6.49
N ASP A 68 13.10 7.90 5.33
CA ASP A 68 13.72 9.23 5.22
C ASP A 68 12.76 10.39 5.58
N SER A 69 11.47 10.11 5.75
CA SER A 69 10.47 11.07 6.23
C SER A 69 9.37 10.34 7.00
N GLN A 70 8.83 10.98 8.05
CA GLN A 70 7.64 10.46 8.75
C GLN A 70 6.43 10.35 7.82
N LEU A 71 6.30 11.28 6.86
CA LEU A 71 5.21 11.28 5.88
C LEU A 71 5.23 10.01 5.01
N THR A 72 6.39 9.62 4.49
CA THR A 72 6.51 8.42 3.67
C THR A 72 6.39 7.14 4.49
N GLN A 73 6.77 7.14 5.76
CA GLN A 73 6.49 6.02 6.67
C GLN A 73 4.98 5.84 6.88
N LEU A 74 4.25 6.93 7.10
CA LEU A 74 2.79 6.92 7.25
C LEU A 74 2.09 6.42 5.97
N LEU A 75 2.58 6.85 4.80
CA LEU A 75 2.01 6.53 3.49
C LEU A 75 2.51 5.20 2.90
N LYS A 76 3.32 4.43 3.64
CA LYS A 76 3.91 3.18 3.13
C LYS A 76 2.88 2.18 2.62
N ASP A 77 1.75 2.03 3.31
CA ASP A 77 0.67 1.15 2.87
C ASP A 77 -0.01 1.68 1.59
N SER A 78 -0.11 3.02 1.47
CA SER A 78 -0.68 3.71 0.32
C SER A 78 0.20 3.67 -0.93
N LEU A 79 1.51 3.44 -0.78
CA LEU A 79 2.50 3.52 -1.86
C LEU A 79 3.19 2.17 -2.06
N GLY A 80 2.51 1.26 -2.76
CA GLY A 80 2.99 -0.11 -3.06
C GLY A 80 2.58 -1.16 -2.01
N GLY A 81 1.87 -0.77 -0.95
CA GLY A 81 1.46 -1.65 0.13
C GLY A 81 0.02 -2.15 0.03
N ASN A 82 -0.59 -2.42 1.18
CA ASN A 82 -1.95 -2.95 1.31
C ASN A 82 -2.99 -1.83 1.51
N ALA A 83 -3.22 -1.04 0.46
CA ALA A 83 -4.27 -0.03 0.46
C ALA A 83 -4.84 0.16 -0.95
N ARG A 84 -6.08 0.62 -1.02
CA ARG A 84 -6.60 1.30 -2.22
C ARG A 84 -6.29 2.78 -2.05
N THR A 85 -5.60 3.36 -3.02
CA THR A 85 -5.10 4.73 -2.91
C THR A 85 -5.59 5.54 -4.09
N MET A 86 -6.10 6.73 -3.78
CA MET A 86 -6.49 7.75 -4.73
C MET A 86 -5.76 9.03 -4.37
N THR A 87 -5.30 9.75 -5.38
CA THR A 87 -4.62 11.03 -5.20
C THR A 87 -5.38 12.08 -6.00
N ILE A 88 -5.57 13.25 -5.39
CA ILE A 88 -6.08 14.44 -6.05
C ILE A 88 -4.89 15.38 -6.21
N VAL A 89 -4.67 15.87 -7.42
CA VAL A 89 -3.57 16.80 -7.71
C VAL A 89 -4.19 18.12 -8.12
N ASN A 90 -3.98 19.14 -7.29
CA ASN A 90 -4.47 20.49 -7.51
C ASN A 90 -3.41 21.30 -8.28
N VAL A 91 -3.83 21.96 -9.35
CA VAL A 91 -2.96 22.79 -10.19
C VAL A 91 -3.63 24.14 -10.46
N HIS A 92 -2.81 25.16 -10.77
CA HIS A 92 -3.31 26.50 -11.04
C HIS A 92 -3.37 26.77 -12.55
N PRO A 93 -4.48 27.32 -13.10
CA PRO A 93 -4.64 27.48 -14.56
C PRO A 93 -3.81 28.60 -15.19
N ASN A 94 -3.34 29.57 -14.39
CA ASN A 94 -2.56 30.71 -14.89
C ASN A 94 -1.14 30.31 -15.34
N ARG A 95 -0.74 30.77 -16.53
CA ARG A 95 0.59 30.59 -17.14
C ARG A 95 1.76 30.96 -16.23
N LYS A 96 1.59 31.92 -15.31
CA LYS A 96 2.63 32.29 -14.32
C LYS A 96 3.10 31.08 -13.49
N TYR A 97 2.24 30.08 -13.29
CA TYR A 97 2.52 28.88 -12.50
C TYR A 97 2.76 27.64 -13.37
N PHE A 98 3.13 27.83 -14.64
CA PHE A 98 3.37 26.74 -15.59
C PHE A 98 4.37 25.71 -15.05
N ASP A 99 5.50 26.15 -14.52
CA ASP A 99 6.55 25.23 -14.01
C ASP A 99 6.07 24.38 -12.83
N ASN A 100 5.32 24.99 -11.90
CA ASN A 100 4.76 24.28 -10.74
C ASN A 100 3.68 23.29 -11.21
N THR A 101 2.81 23.72 -12.13
CA THR A 101 1.78 22.88 -12.74
C THR A 101 2.39 21.67 -13.45
N ASN A 102 3.43 21.87 -14.27
CA ASN A 102 4.10 20.79 -14.96
C ASN A 102 4.75 19.81 -13.98
N SER A 103 5.40 20.33 -12.92
CA SER A 103 5.99 19.50 -11.86
C SER A 103 4.94 18.65 -11.14
N SER A 104 3.77 19.21 -10.82
CA SER A 104 2.66 18.49 -10.19
C SER A 104 2.07 17.40 -11.10
N LEU A 105 1.97 17.66 -12.41
CA LEU A 105 1.49 16.68 -13.38
C LEU A 105 2.50 15.54 -13.61
N ASP A 106 3.80 15.84 -13.65
CA ASP A 106 4.86 14.83 -13.72
C ASP A 106 4.84 13.92 -12.47
N PHE A 107 4.61 14.53 -11.29
CA PHE A 107 4.41 13.78 -10.06
C PHE A 107 3.18 12.85 -10.15
N ALA A 108 2.05 13.35 -10.66
CA ALA A 108 0.84 12.55 -10.88
C ALA A 108 1.07 11.39 -11.85
N ASN A 109 1.82 11.62 -12.92
CA ASN A 109 2.14 10.60 -13.91
C ASN A 109 3.00 9.48 -13.31
N ASN A 110 3.97 9.82 -12.44
CA ASN A 110 4.73 8.81 -11.72
C ASN A 110 3.86 8.04 -10.72
N LEU A 111 2.98 8.72 -9.97
CA LEU A 111 2.04 8.07 -9.05
C LEU A 111 1.15 7.03 -9.72
N LYS A 112 0.69 7.30 -10.95
CA LYS A 112 -0.14 6.36 -11.73
C LYS A 112 0.52 5.00 -11.94
N ASN A 113 1.86 4.95 -11.93
CA ASN A 113 2.62 3.73 -12.13
C ASN A 113 2.81 2.92 -10.83
N VAL A 114 2.50 3.49 -9.67
CA VAL A 114 2.55 2.78 -8.39
C VAL A 114 1.46 1.70 -8.34
N LYS A 115 1.85 0.46 -8.05
CA LYS A 115 0.94 -0.68 -7.94
C LYS A 115 0.83 -1.15 -6.50
N ASN A 116 -0.35 -1.00 -5.91
CA ASN A 116 -0.66 -1.52 -4.59
C ASN A 116 -1.13 -2.97 -4.64
N LYS A 117 -0.90 -3.72 -3.56
CA LYS A 117 -1.34 -5.10 -3.35
C LYS A 117 -2.44 -5.15 -2.30
N ALA A 118 -3.57 -4.52 -2.61
CA ALA A 118 -4.71 -4.44 -1.70
C ALA A 118 -5.33 -5.83 -1.43
N LYS A 119 -5.52 -6.14 -0.15
CA LYS A 119 -6.13 -7.36 0.38
C LYS A 119 -7.13 -6.97 1.45
N ILE A 120 -8.14 -7.82 1.65
CA ILE A 120 -9.11 -7.62 2.72
C ILE A 120 -8.39 -7.89 4.05
N ASN A 121 -8.41 -6.92 4.97
CA ASN A 121 -7.84 -7.09 6.30
C ASN A 121 -8.83 -7.87 7.17
N GLU A 122 -8.61 -9.17 7.23
CA GLU A 122 -9.44 -10.11 7.94
C GLU A 122 -8.58 -10.87 8.94
N ALA A 123 -8.97 -10.79 10.20
CA ALA A 123 -8.34 -11.52 11.29
C ALA A 123 -9.32 -12.57 11.81
N LEU A 124 -8.79 -13.76 12.05
CA LEU A 124 -9.50 -14.83 12.73
C LEU A 124 -9.07 -14.81 14.20
N SER A 125 -10.04 -14.87 15.10
CA SER A 125 -9.84 -15.00 16.55
C SER A 125 -10.76 -16.08 17.10
N ALA A 126 -10.38 -16.70 18.20
CA ALA A 126 -11.27 -17.58 18.94
C ALA A 126 -10.91 -17.49 20.43
N ASP A 127 -11.93 -17.53 21.28
CA ASP A 127 -11.75 -17.36 22.73
C ASP A 127 -11.18 -18.63 23.39
N LYS A 128 -11.34 -19.79 22.74
CA LYS A 128 -10.90 -21.10 23.23
C LYS A 128 -9.87 -21.73 22.31
N ILE A 129 -8.83 -22.32 22.90
CA ILE A 129 -7.78 -23.06 22.16
C ILE A 129 -8.39 -24.26 21.40
N GLU A 130 -9.37 -24.94 21.99
CA GLU A 130 -10.07 -26.08 21.38
C GLU A 130 -10.68 -25.76 20.01
N THR A 131 -11.17 -24.53 19.83
CA THR A 131 -11.70 -24.05 18.56
C THR A 131 -10.62 -24.03 17.48
N TRP A 132 -9.40 -23.59 17.81
CA TRP A 132 -8.26 -23.63 16.89
C TRP A 132 -7.81 -25.05 16.59
N MET A 133 -7.78 -25.93 17.59
CA MET A 133 -7.41 -27.34 17.40
C MET A 133 -8.35 -28.05 16.42
N LYS A 134 -9.67 -27.86 16.56
CA LYS A 134 -10.67 -28.40 15.61
C LYS A 134 -10.44 -27.88 14.19
N LYS A 135 -10.12 -26.59 14.04
CA LYS A 135 -9.85 -25.99 12.73
C LYS A 135 -8.60 -26.60 12.09
N ILE A 136 -7.51 -26.74 12.85
CA ILE A 136 -6.26 -27.34 12.37
C ILE A 136 -6.50 -28.76 11.88
N GLN A 137 -7.17 -29.60 12.70
CA GLN A 137 -7.49 -30.98 12.32
C GLN A 137 -8.33 -31.05 11.03
N ALA A 138 -9.35 -30.20 10.91
CA ALA A 138 -10.17 -30.14 9.70
C ALA A 138 -9.36 -29.73 8.46
N GLN A 139 -8.43 -28.77 8.60
CA GLN A 139 -7.54 -28.34 7.51
C GLN A 139 -6.53 -29.42 7.13
N GLU A 140 -5.96 -30.14 8.09
CA GLU A 140 -5.04 -31.27 7.83
C GLU A 140 -5.72 -32.40 7.05
N MET A 141 -6.97 -32.74 7.42
CA MET A 141 -7.77 -33.71 6.67
C MET A 141 -8.02 -33.25 5.23
N GLU A 142 -8.36 -31.97 5.02
CA GLU A 142 -8.59 -31.42 3.69
C GLU A 142 -7.31 -31.38 2.84
N ILE A 143 -6.16 -31.01 3.44
CA ILE A 143 -4.85 -31.05 2.77
C ILE A 143 -4.54 -32.48 2.32
N LYS A 144 -4.74 -33.47 3.19
CA LYS A 144 -4.53 -34.89 2.86
C LYS A 144 -5.40 -35.31 1.68
N ARG A 145 -6.69 -34.97 1.71
CA ARG A 145 -7.64 -35.29 0.64
C ARG A 145 -7.27 -34.63 -0.70
N LEU A 146 -6.85 -33.37 -0.68
CA LEU A 146 -6.43 -32.66 -1.89
C LEU A 146 -5.14 -33.24 -2.48
N ASN A 147 -4.20 -33.64 -1.63
CA ASN A 147 -2.97 -34.32 -2.07
C ASN A 147 -3.26 -35.68 -2.73
N GLU A 148 -4.18 -36.46 -2.17
CA GLU A 148 -4.62 -37.72 -2.77
C GLU A 148 -5.25 -37.49 -4.16
N LYS A 149 -6.12 -36.47 -4.30
CA LYS A 149 -6.70 -36.08 -5.59
C LYS A 149 -5.66 -35.62 -6.61
N LEU A 150 -4.67 -34.84 -6.18
CA LEU A 150 -3.59 -34.39 -7.05
C LEU A 150 -2.72 -35.56 -7.50
N ALA A 151 -2.44 -36.51 -6.62
CA ALA A 151 -1.70 -37.73 -6.97
C ALA A 151 -2.46 -38.55 -8.03
N GLN A 152 -3.76 -38.76 -7.84
CA GLN A 152 -4.62 -39.45 -8.82
C GLN A 152 -4.65 -38.72 -10.16
N LYS A 153 -4.82 -37.39 -10.16
CA LYS A 153 -4.84 -36.57 -11.38
C LYS A 153 -3.49 -36.56 -12.10
N GLY A 154 -2.38 -36.52 -11.35
CA GLY A 154 -1.03 -36.64 -11.90
C GLY A 154 -0.76 -38.01 -12.52
N MET A 155 -1.29 -39.08 -11.92
CA MET A 155 -1.20 -40.45 -12.44
C MET A 155 -2.02 -40.61 -13.72
N LEU A 156 -3.24 -40.07 -13.76
CA LEU A 156 -4.08 -40.02 -14.97
C LEU A 156 -3.41 -39.24 -16.11
N LEU A 157 -2.78 -38.09 -15.81
CA LEU A 157 -2.07 -37.31 -16.83
C LEU A 157 -0.89 -38.09 -17.42
N ARG A 158 -0.17 -38.88 -16.63
CA ARG A 158 0.95 -39.71 -17.11
C ARG A 158 0.48 -40.87 -18.00
N LEU A 159 -0.68 -41.46 -17.72
CA LEU A 159 -1.27 -42.52 -18.53
C LEU A 159 -1.87 -42.01 -19.85
N SER A 160 -2.16 -40.71 -19.95
CA SER A 160 -2.78 -40.09 -21.14
C SER A 160 -1.77 -39.63 -22.20
N VAL A 161 -0.47 -39.66 -21.89
CA VAL A 161 0.63 -39.15 -22.75
C VAL A 161 1.51 -40.30 -23.28
N THR A 162 1.16 -41.55 -22.93
CA THR A 162 1.66 -42.80 -23.53
C THR A 162 0.59 -43.39 -24.42
#